data_AF-A0AB36Z9Q9-F1
#
_entry.id   AF-A0AB36Z9Q9-F1
#
_cell.length_a   1.000
_cell.length_b   1.000
_cell.length_c   1.000
_cell.angle_alpha   90.00
_cell.angle_beta   90.00
_cell.angle_gamma   90.00
#
_symmetry.space_group_name_H-M   'P 1'
#
loop_
_entity.id
_entity.type
_entity.pdbx_description
1 polymer ?
#
loop_
_entity_poly.entity_id
_entity_poly.type
_entity_poly.pdbx_seq_one_letter_code
_entity_poly.pdbx_strand_id
1 'polypeptide(L)'
;RDGGVDASLPGRTERVSGERGPTVYVDFGHSADAFARTLEAVREVTPGRVVMVFGADGDRDALKRPAMAEAAVLGSDVLVVTDHHPRFEDPASIRRTLVEAARAARPDAEIHEVDDPKRAIRVAVSLAHEGDAILWAGPGHQNYRDILGVRTPYSARAEARAALREAGWADEAVPAPA
;
A
#
# COMPACT_ATOMS: atom_id res chain seq x y z
N ARG A 1 34.92 2.99 -1.67
CA ARG A 1 34.49 4.41 -1.81
C ARG A 1 33.73 4.41 -3.10
N ASP A 2 32.44 4.10 -3.04
CA ASP A 2 31.73 3.67 -4.23
C ASP A 2 30.79 4.81 -4.58
N GLY A 3 31.26 5.65 -5.51
CA GLY A 3 30.55 6.80 -6.07
C GLY A 3 29.35 6.37 -6.91
N GLY A 4 28.44 5.60 -6.30
CA GLY A 4 27.12 5.36 -6.84
C GLY A 4 26.32 6.65 -6.82
N VAL A 5 25.55 6.88 -7.88
CA VAL A 5 24.49 7.88 -7.84
C VAL A 5 23.43 7.35 -6.88
N ASP A 6 23.19 8.06 -5.78
CA ASP A 6 22.05 7.79 -4.90
C ASP A 6 20.77 8.25 -5.61
N ALA A 7 20.26 7.39 -6.49
CA ALA A 7 19.07 7.62 -7.28
C ALA A 7 17.89 6.90 -6.65
N SER A 8 17.13 7.60 -5.80
CA SER A 8 15.80 7.14 -5.41
C SER A 8 14.77 7.63 -6.45
N LEU A 9 13.96 6.74 -7.02
CA LEU A 9 12.76 7.12 -7.77
C LEU A 9 11.60 7.31 -6.77
N PRO A 10 11.12 8.54 -6.53
CA PRO A 10 10.05 8.76 -5.56
C PRO A 10 8.83 7.89 -5.89
N GLY A 11 8.35 7.16 -4.88
CA GLY A 11 7.18 6.28 -5.00
C GLY A 11 7.34 5.03 -5.87
N ARG A 12 8.56 4.54 -6.12
CA ARG A 12 8.83 3.22 -6.71
C ARG A 12 9.47 2.32 -5.66
N THR A 13 8.67 1.46 -5.03
CA THR A 13 9.10 0.65 -3.87
C THR A 13 9.91 1.50 -2.87
N GLU A 14 9.44 2.72 -2.60
CA GLU A 14 10.14 3.68 -1.73
C GLU A 14 10.01 3.21 -0.28
N ARG A 15 11.13 2.86 0.37
CA ARG A 15 11.15 2.54 1.80
C ARG A 15 10.92 3.82 2.61
N VAL A 16 9.87 3.83 3.43
CA VAL A 16 9.47 4.96 4.28
C VAL A 16 9.59 4.68 5.78
N SER A 17 10.03 3.48 6.16
CA SER A 17 10.32 3.06 7.54
C SER A 17 11.78 3.28 7.94
N GLY A 18 12.04 3.24 9.25
CA GLY A 18 13.39 3.27 9.84
C GLY A 18 14.06 1.89 9.84
N GLU A 19 15.15 1.75 10.60
CA GLU A 19 15.95 0.51 10.67
C GLU A 19 15.34 -0.57 11.58
N ARG A 20 14.38 -0.19 12.43
CA ARG A 20 13.65 -1.10 13.31
C ARG A 20 12.19 -1.22 12.91
N GLY A 21 11.55 -2.28 13.38
CA GLY A 21 10.13 -2.52 13.15
C GLY A 21 9.83 -3.07 11.74
N PRO A 22 8.56 -2.98 11.28
CA PRO A 22 8.19 -3.46 9.96
C PRO A 22 8.75 -2.56 8.86
N THR A 23 9.16 -3.18 7.75
CA THR A 23 9.61 -2.42 6.58
C THR A 23 8.42 -1.95 5.76
N VAL A 24 8.29 -0.63 5.55
CA VAL A 24 7.15 -0.08 4.80
C VAL A 24 7.61 0.46 3.46
N TYR A 25 7.02 -0.06 2.39
CA TYR A 25 7.26 0.35 1.01
C TYR A 25 6.02 1.06 0.44
N VAL A 26 6.23 2.18 -0.25
CA VAL A 26 5.19 2.86 -1.04
C VAL A 26 5.52 2.75 -2.52
N ASP A 27 4.60 2.20 -3.30
CA ASP A 27 4.79 1.95 -4.73
C ASP A 27 3.65 2.52 -5.59
N PHE A 28 3.94 2.84 -6.85
CA PHE A 28 2.99 3.39 -7.83
C PHE A 28 2.40 2.32 -8.77
N GLY A 29 2.80 1.05 -8.63
CA GLY A 29 2.21 -0.07 -9.35
C GLY A 29 0.69 -0.08 -9.19
N HIS A 30 -0.02 -0.31 -10.29
CA HIS A 30 -1.48 -0.29 -10.33
C HIS A 30 -2.02 -1.26 -11.41
N SER A 31 -1.31 -2.38 -11.58
CA SER A 31 -1.66 -3.50 -12.43
C SER A 31 -1.34 -4.81 -11.71
N ALA A 32 -1.99 -5.91 -12.12
CA ALA A 32 -1.76 -7.23 -11.53
C ALA A 32 -0.30 -7.70 -11.68
N ASP A 33 0.31 -7.51 -12.86
CA ASP A 33 1.73 -7.86 -13.09
C ASP A 33 2.68 -7.03 -12.22
N ALA A 34 2.40 -5.72 -12.06
CA ALA A 34 3.21 -4.87 -11.17
C ALA A 34 3.11 -5.33 -9.71
N PHE A 35 1.92 -5.71 -9.25
CA PHE A 35 1.72 -6.26 -7.91
C PHE A 35 2.47 -7.58 -7.73
N ALA A 36 2.31 -8.52 -8.66
CA ALA A 36 2.97 -9.83 -8.58
C ALA A 36 4.50 -9.69 -8.49
N ARG A 37 5.12 -8.91 -9.38
CA ARG A 37 6.58 -8.68 -9.38
C ARG A 37 7.07 -7.98 -8.12
N THR A 38 6.32 -6.98 -7.64
CA THR A 38 6.74 -6.20 -6.46
C THR A 38 6.59 -7.04 -5.20
N LEU A 39 5.52 -7.81 -5.07
CA LEU A 39 5.31 -8.72 -3.95
C LEU A 39 6.36 -9.84 -3.92
N GLU A 40 6.72 -10.39 -5.08
CA GLU A 40 7.81 -11.37 -5.21
C GLU A 40 9.14 -10.78 -4.71
N ALA A 41 9.51 -9.60 -5.21
CA ALA A 41 10.74 -8.92 -4.79
C ALA A 41 10.74 -8.55 -3.29
N VAL A 42 9.61 -8.05 -2.76
CA VAL A 42 9.47 -7.74 -1.33
C VAL A 42 9.59 -9.03 -0.50
N ARG A 43 9.01 -10.14 -0.96
CA ARG A 43 9.08 -11.43 -0.26
C ARG A 43 10.51 -11.95 -0.14
N GLU A 44 11.33 -11.81 -1.19
CA GLU A 44 12.73 -12.27 -1.17
C GLU A 44 13.57 -11.62 -0.06
N VAL A 45 13.21 -10.39 0.34
CA VAL A 45 13.94 -9.62 1.35
C VAL A 45 13.20 -9.53 2.69
N THR A 46 12.01 -10.12 2.81
CA THR A 46 11.18 -10.06 4.03
C THR A 46 11.21 -11.41 4.75
N PRO A 47 11.83 -11.50 5.93
CA PRO A 47 11.87 -12.75 6.69
C PRO A 47 10.51 -13.10 7.33
N GLY A 48 9.70 -12.08 7.65
CA GLY A 48 8.38 -12.24 8.23
C GLY A 48 7.24 -12.27 7.22
N ARG A 49 6.09 -11.77 7.65
CA ARG A 49 4.89 -11.65 6.83
C ARG A 49 4.94 -10.42 5.93
N VAL A 50 4.25 -10.51 4.80
CA VAL A 50 4.01 -9.40 3.89
C VAL A 50 2.55 -9.00 3.99
N VAL A 51 2.31 -7.78 4.44
CA VAL A 51 0.99 -7.12 4.45
C VAL A 51 0.88 -6.23 3.22
N MET A 52 -0.16 -6.40 2.42
CA MET A 52 -0.41 -5.54 1.27
C MET A 52 -1.55 -4.56 1.56
N VAL A 53 -1.36 -3.29 1.23
CA VAL A 53 -2.39 -2.25 1.25
C VAL A 53 -2.59 -1.72 -0.16
N PHE A 54 -3.80 -1.75 -0.68
CA PHE A 54 -4.07 -1.13 -1.98
C PHE A 54 -5.54 -0.74 -2.16
N GLY A 55 -5.76 0.16 -3.12
CA GLY A 55 -7.06 0.50 -3.66
C GLY A 55 -6.99 0.55 -5.19
N ALA A 56 -8.12 0.83 -5.82
CA ALA A 56 -8.17 1.02 -7.27
C ALA A 56 -8.79 2.37 -7.63
N ASP A 57 -8.42 2.85 -8.80
CA ASP A 57 -8.98 4.06 -9.41
C ASP A 57 -10.42 3.81 -9.90
N GLY A 58 -11.30 4.76 -9.60
CA GLY A 58 -12.57 4.96 -10.28
C GLY A 58 -12.38 5.64 -11.64
N ASP A 59 -13.38 5.52 -12.51
CA ASP A 59 -13.43 5.99 -13.90
C ASP A 59 -12.21 5.54 -14.72
N ARG A 60 -11.72 4.33 -14.43
CA ARG A 60 -10.66 3.63 -15.16
C ARG A 60 -11.13 2.24 -15.52
N ASP A 61 -10.21 1.48 -16.11
CA ASP A 61 -10.42 0.09 -16.42
C ASP A 61 -10.84 -0.70 -15.16
N ALA A 62 -12.14 -0.98 -15.06
CA ALA A 62 -12.71 -1.79 -14.00
C ALA A 62 -12.43 -3.29 -14.21
N LEU A 63 -12.14 -3.71 -15.45
CA LEU A 63 -11.92 -5.12 -15.80
C LEU A 63 -10.61 -5.66 -15.21
N LYS A 64 -9.63 -4.80 -14.92
CA LYS A 64 -8.39 -5.21 -14.24
C LYS A 64 -8.53 -5.35 -12.71
N ARG A 65 -9.60 -4.83 -12.09
CA ARG A 65 -9.76 -4.83 -10.62
C ARG A 65 -9.72 -6.26 -10.04
N PRO A 66 -10.43 -7.25 -10.62
CA PRO A 66 -10.38 -8.62 -10.12
C PRO A 66 -8.96 -9.22 -10.18
N ALA A 67 -8.28 -9.07 -11.32
CA ALA A 67 -6.91 -9.58 -11.49
C ALA A 67 -5.90 -8.90 -10.53
N MET A 68 -6.09 -7.60 -10.25
CA MET A 68 -5.29 -6.89 -9.25
C MET A 68 -5.51 -7.46 -7.84
N ALA A 69 -6.76 -7.71 -7.46
CA ALA A 69 -7.10 -8.26 -6.15
C ALA A 69 -6.62 -9.71 -5.99
N GLU A 70 -6.72 -10.52 -7.03
CA GLU A 70 -6.17 -11.88 -7.09
C GLU A 70 -4.65 -11.87 -6.89
N ALA A 71 -3.91 -11.06 -7.67
CA ALA A 71 -2.46 -10.94 -7.51
C ALA A 71 -2.06 -10.48 -6.09
N ALA A 72 -2.81 -9.52 -5.53
CA ALA A 72 -2.58 -9.00 -4.20
C ALA A 72 -2.76 -10.06 -3.10
N VAL A 73 -3.88 -10.81 -3.12
CA VAL A 73 -4.20 -11.79 -2.08
C VAL A 73 -3.34 -13.06 -2.16
N LEU A 74 -2.89 -13.43 -3.36
CA LEU A 74 -2.00 -14.56 -3.58
C LEU A 74 -0.55 -14.23 -3.21
N GLY A 75 -0.11 -12.99 -3.40
CA GLY A 75 1.26 -12.56 -3.10
C GLY A 75 1.51 -12.06 -1.67
N SER A 76 0.47 -11.90 -0.85
CA SER A 76 0.57 -11.38 0.54
C SER A 76 0.01 -12.36 1.58
N ASP A 77 0.42 -12.19 2.83
CA ASP A 77 -0.13 -12.95 3.96
C ASP A 77 -1.42 -12.31 4.48
N VAL A 78 -1.47 -10.97 4.45
CA VAL A 78 -2.63 -10.18 4.85
C VAL A 78 -2.89 -9.11 3.81
N LEU A 79 -4.16 -8.96 3.43
CA LEU A 79 -4.60 -7.96 2.46
C LEU A 79 -5.46 -6.88 3.13
N VAL A 80 -5.14 -5.61 2.90
CA VAL A 80 -5.93 -4.46 3.31
C VAL A 80 -6.40 -3.71 2.07
N VAL A 81 -7.72 -3.74 1.83
CA VAL A 81 -8.37 -3.02 0.72
C VAL A 81 -8.87 -1.67 1.22
N THR A 82 -8.52 -0.60 0.51
CA THR A 82 -8.87 0.78 0.84
C THR A 82 -9.26 1.61 -0.37
N ASP A 83 -9.75 2.82 -0.15
CA ASP A 83 -9.97 3.77 -1.24
C ASP A 83 -8.65 4.31 -1.82
N HIS A 84 -8.66 4.74 -3.08
CA HIS A 84 -7.54 5.46 -3.70
C HIS A 84 -8.04 6.76 -4.36
N HIS A 85 -8.15 6.78 -5.68
CA HIS A 85 -8.85 7.83 -6.44
C HIS A 85 -10.24 7.34 -6.86
N PRO A 86 -11.28 7.48 -6.02
CA PRO A 86 -12.62 7.08 -6.42
C PRO A 86 -13.16 7.89 -7.61
N ARG A 87 -12.64 9.12 -7.84
CA ARG A 87 -13.12 10.02 -8.88
C ARG A 87 -14.64 10.19 -8.77
N PHE A 88 -15.41 9.82 -9.79
CA PHE A 88 -16.86 9.92 -9.80
C PHE A 88 -17.58 8.59 -9.50
N GLU A 89 -16.85 7.50 -9.27
CA GLU A 89 -17.44 6.22 -8.84
C GLU A 89 -17.69 6.17 -7.32
N ASP A 90 -18.66 5.34 -6.91
CA ASP A 90 -18.85 5.01 -5.50
C ASP A 90 -17.65 4.20 -4.98
N PRO A 91 -16.85 4.73 -4.02
CA PRO A 91 -15.69 4.01 -3.49
C PRO A 91 -16.05 2.65 -2.88
N ALA A 92 -17.23 2.54 -2.26
CA ALA A 92 -17.68 1.28 -1.66
C ALA A 92 -17.90 0.20 -2.71
N SER A 93 -18.38 0.57 -3.91
CA SER A 93 -18.51 -0.38 -5.02
C SER A 93 -17.16 -0.92 -5.50
N ILE A 94 -16.14 -0.05 -5.57
CA ILE A 94 -14.77 -0.44 -5.95
C ILE A 94 -14.20 -1.42 -4.93
N ARG A 95 -14.27 -1.08 -3.63
CA ARG A 95 -13.77 -1.95 -2.56
C ARG A 95 -14.48 -3.31 -2.55
N ARG A 96 -15.80 -3.32 -2.74
CA ARG A 96 -16.59 -4.57 -2.83
C ARG A 96 -16.05 -5.48 -3.94
N THR A 97 -15.87 -4.96 -5.15
CA THR A 97 -15.30 -5.74 -6.27
C THR A 97 -13.93 -6.33 -5.93
N LEU A 98 -13.05 -5.54 -5.29
CA LEU A 98 -11.72 -6.01 -4.91
C LEU A 98 -11.79 -7.11 -3.84
N VAL A 99 -12.60 -6.93 -2.80
CA VAL A 99 -12.75 -7.92 -1.71
C VAL A 99 -13.38 -9.21 -2.22
N GLU A 100 -14.42 -9.13 -3.05
CA GLU A 100 -15.08 -10.30 -3.64
C GLU A 100 -14.11 -11.11 -4.51
N ALA A 101 -13.33 -10.44 -5.37
CA ALA A 101 -12.34 -11.10 -6.20
C ALA A 101 -11.20 -11.73 -5.37
N ALA A 102 -10.71 -11.03 -4.35
CA ALA A 102 -9.69 -11.58 -3.45
C ALA A 102 -10.20 -12.84 -2.70
N ARG A 103 -11.42 -12.80 -2.16
CA ARG A 103 -12.04 -13.95 -1.50
C ARG A 103 -12.27 -15.12 -2.44
N ALA A 104 -12.65 -14.85 -3.70
CA ALA A 104 -12.82 -15.90 -4.70
C ALA A 104 -11.49 -16.59 -5.03
N ALA A 105 -10.39 -15.83 -5.11
CA ALA A 105 -9.06 -16.36 -5.40
C ALA A 105 -8.44 -17.11 -4.21
N ARG A 106 -8.63 -16.61 -2.98
CA ARG A 106 -8.10 -17.23 -1.76
C ARG A 106 -9.09 -17.09 -0.59
N PRO A 107 -10.03 -18.04 -0.43
CA PRO A 107 -11.09 -17.95 0.57
C PRO A 107 -10.61 -17.87 2.02
N ASP A 108 -9.47 -18.50 2.32
CA ASP A 108 -8.89 -18.57 3.67
C ASP A 108 -7.93 -17.40 3.98
N ALA A 109 -7.81 -16.42 3.08
CA ALA A 109 -6.92 -15.27 3.28
C ALA A 109 -7.46 -14.32 4.34
N GLU A 110 -6.56 -13.72 5.12
CA GLU A 110 -6.89 -12.60 6.01
C GLU A 110 -7.06 -11.32 5.17
N ILE A 111 -8.29 -10.81 5.08
CA ILE A 111 -8.65 -9.63 4.28
C ILE A 111 -9.38 -8.60 5.15
N HIS A 112 -8.83 -7.39 5.22
CA HIS A 112 -9.42 -6.24 5.89
C HIS A 112 -9.94 -5.23 4.87
N GLU A 113 -11.20 -4.79 5.01
CA GLU A 113 -11.76 -3.70 4.21
C GLU A 113 -11.82 -2.44 5.08
N VAL A 114 -11.12 -1.38 4.67
CA VAL A 114 -11.03 -0.11 5.40
C VAL A 114 -11.17 1.04 4.41
N ASP A 115 -12.24 1.81 4.48
CA ASP A 115 -12.51 2.92 3.55
C ASP A 115 -11.41 4.01 3.52
N ASP A 116 -11.08 4.59 4.68
CA ASP A 116 -10.13 5.67 4.82
C ASP A 116 -8.69 5.12 4.70
N PRO A 117 -7.92 5.57 3.68
CA PRO A 117 -6.54 5.13 3.47
C PRO A 117 -5.62 5.45 4.66
N LYS A 118 -5.92 6.53 5.40
CA LYS A 118 -5.19 6.88 6.62
C LYS A 118 -5.40 5.85 7.72
N ARG A 119 -6.61 5.32 7.83
CA ARG A 119 -6.94 4.25 8.78
C ARG A 119 -6.41 2.91 8.27
N ALA A 120 -6.46 2.65 6.97
CA ALA A 120 -5.97 1.42 6.36
C ALA A 120 -4.48 1.19 6.65
N ILE A 121 -3.64 2.22 6.51
CA ILE A 121 -2.21 2.08 6.83
C ILE A 121 -1.96 1.87 8.33
N ARG A 122 -2.77 2.49 9.21
CA ARG A 122 -2.69 2.24 10.66
C ARG A 122 -3.07 0.80 11.00
N VAL A 123 -4.10 0.27 10.36
CA VAL A 123 -4.48 -1.15 10.48
C VAL A 123 -3.32 -2.03 10.01
N ALA A 124 -2.75 -1.77 8.84
CA ALA A 124 -1.61 -2.54 8.34
C ALA A 124 -0.39 -2.50 9.29
N VAL A 125 -0.06 -1.33 9.83
CA VAL A 125 1.02 -1.18 10.83
C VAL A 125 0.71 -1.92 12.12
N SER A 126 -0.55 -1.92 12.58
CA SER A 126 -0.96 -2.65 13.79
C SER A 126 -0.92 -4.17 13.64
N LEU A 127 -1.00 -4.67 12.40
CA LEU A 127 -0.95 -6.09 12.08
C LEU A 127 0.48 -6.60 11.92
N ALA A 128 1.46 -5.71 11.69
CA ALA A 128 2.83 -6.04 11.37
C ALA A 128 3.74 -6.01 12.61
N HIS A 129 4.71 -6.92 12.65
CA HIS A 129 5.74 -6.99 13.68
C HIS A 129 7.12 -6.62 13.12
N GLU A 130 8.12 -6.57 13.99
CA GLU A 130 9.52 -6.43 13.57
C GLU A 130 9.91 -7.58 12.62
N GLY A 131 10.51 -7.23 11.47
CA GLY A 131 10.86 -8.17 10.41
C GLY A 131 9.74 -8.49 9.41
N ASP A 132 8.50 -8.04 9.65
CA ASP A 132 7.44 -8.05 8.64
C ASP A 132 7.64 -6.90 7.63
N ALA A 133 6.96 -6.98 6.49
CA ALA A 133 6.92 -5.89 5.51
C ALA A 133 5.48 -5.47 5.20
N ILE A 134 5.31 -4.19 4.88
CA ILE A 134 4.06 -3.59 4.42
C ILE A 134 4.32 -2.99 3.03
N LEU A 135 3.59 -3.45 2.02
CA LEU A 135 3.60 -2.86 0.69
C LEU A 135 2.32 -2.07 0.46
N TRP A 136 2.43 -0.75 0.36
CA TRP A 136 1.33 0.12 -0.06
C TRP A 136 1.45 0.49 -1.52
N ALA A 137 0.68 -0.18 -2.37
CA ALA A 137 0.75 0.00 -3.82
C ALA A 137 -0.40 0.85 -4.38
N GLY A 138 -0.10 1.64 -5.42
CA GLY A 138 -1.02 2.55 -6.10
C GLY A 138 -0.61 4.02 -5.94
N PRO A 139 -0.57 4.58 -4.72
CA PRO A 139 -0.31 6.01 -4.53
C PRO A 139 1.05 6.50 -4.99
N GLY A 140 2.12 5.70 -4.81
CA GLY A 140 3.48 6.11 -5.14
C GLY A 140 3.86 7.51 -4.64
N HIS A 141 4.27 8.38 -5.57
CA HIS A 141 4.68 9.76 -5.26
C HIS A 141 3.52 10.76 -5.21
N GLN A 142 2.29 10.35 -5.48
CA GLN A 142 1.15 11.25 -5.56
C GLN A 142 0.92 11.96 -4.22
N ASN A 143 0.58 13.25 -4.30
CA ASN A 143 0.36 14.14 -3.17
C ASN A 143 -1.10 14.61 -3.05
N TYR A 144 -2.04 13.92 -3.70
CA TYR A 144 -3.47 14.18 -3.62
C TYR A 144 -4.29 12.91 -3.83
N ARG A 145 -5.57 12.98 -3.47
CA ARG A 145 -6.64 12.06 -3.89
C ARG A 145 -7.66 12.81 -4.73
N ASP A 146 -8.28 12.11 -5.67
CA ASP A 146 -9.29 12.68 -6.57
C ASP A 146 -10.65 12.13 -6.15
N ILE A 147 -11.47 13.03 -5.61
CA ILE A 147 -12.79 12.72 -5.06
C ILE A 147 -13.77 13.69 -5.70
N LEU A 148 -14.62 13.19 -6.59
CA LEU A 148 -15.61 13.97 -7.33
C LEU A 148 -15.00 15.17 -8.07
N GLY A 149 -13.79 14.99 -8.63
CA GLY A 149 -13.05 16.05 -9.34
C GLY A 149 -12.29 17.01 -8.43
N VAL A 150 -12.39 16.86 -7.10
CA VAL A 150 -11.62 17.66 -6.13
C VAL A 150 -10.33 16.95 -5.80
N ARG A 151 -9.19 17.64 -5.99
CA ARG A 151 -7.87 17.17 -5.58
C ARG A 151 -7.63 17.49 -4.11
N THR A 152 -7.95 16.54 -3.24
CA THR A 152 -7.75 16.65 -1.79
C THR A 152 -6.29 16.34 -1.44
N PRO A 153 -5.54 17.21 -0.74
CA PRO A 153 -4.15 16.95 -0.34
C PRO A 153 -4.01 15.65 0.45
N TYR A 154 -3.06 14.81 0.03
CA TYR A 154 -2.87 13.48 0.60
C TYR A 154 -1.51 12.91 0.21
N SER A 155 -0.75 12.36 1.14
CA SER A 155 0.52 11.67 0.82
C SER A 155 0.59 10.35 1.55
N ALA A 156 0.52 9.23 0.82
CA ALA A 156 0.66 7.89 1.39
C ALA A 156 1.98 7.73 2.17
N ARG A 157 3.05 8.36 1.68
CA ARG A 157 4.37 8.38 2.34
C ARG A 157 4.32 9.13 3.67
N ALA A 158 3.64 10.27 3.73
CA ALA A 158 3.49 11.03 4.97
C ALA A 158 2.60 10.26 5.98
N GLU A 159 1.51 9.67 5.51
CA GLU A 159 0.60 8.88 6.35
C GLU A 159 1.26 7.60 6.87
N ALA A 160 2.06 6.91 6.06
CA ALA A 160 2.84 5.75 6.49
C ALA A 160 3.88 6.12 7.57
N ARG A 161 4.63 7.21 7.37
CA ARG A 161 5.57 7.72 8.39
C ARG A 161 4.86 8.12 9.67
N ALA A 162 3.65 8.71 9.58
CA ALA A 162 2.84 9.05 10.73
C ALA A 162 2.36 7.80 11.49
N ALA A 163 1.83 6.81 10.78
CA ALA A 163 1.38 5.54 11.37
C ALA A 163 2.51 4.81 12.09
N LEU A 164 3.73 4.77 11.51
CA LEU A 164 4.90 4.20 12.16
C LEU A 164 5.30 4.97 13.44
N ARG A 165 5.27 6.30 13.42
CA ARG A 165 5.52 7.12 14.62
C ARG A 165 4.49 6.84 15.72
N GLU A 166 3.21 6.82 15.36
CA GLU A 166 2.11 6.57 16.29
C GLU A 166 2.20 5.18 16.93
N ALA A 167 2.70 4.19 16.19
CA ALA A 167 2.93 2.83 16.68
C ALA A 167 4.27 2.64 17.43
N GLY A 168 5.09 3.69 17.58
CA GLY A 168 6.37 3.61 18.28
C GLY A 168 7.53 3.00 17.49
N TRP A 169 7.38 2.85 16.17
CA TRP A 169 8.41 2.27 15.29
C TRP A 169 9.39 3.29 14.70
N ALA A 170 9.08 4.59 14.82
CA ALA A 170 9.99 5.60 14.30
C ALA A 170 11.18 5.79 15.24
N ASP A 171 12.38 5.80 14.68
CA ASP A 171 13.54 6.34 15.37
C ASP A 171 13.30 7.85 15.59
N GLU A 172 13.50 8.34 16.82
CA GLU A 172 13.26 9.74 17.23
C GLU A 172 14.03 10.79 16.40
N ALA A 173 14.85 10.37 15.43
CA ALA A 173 15.83 11.20 14.73
C ALA A 173 15.49 11.56 13.27
N VAL A 174 14.29 11.28 12.74
CA VAL A 174 13.92 11.74 11.39
C VAL A 174 13.07 13.01 11.48
N PRO A 175 13.66 14.23 11.33
CA PRO A 175 12.88 15.45 11.30
C PRO A 175 11.87 15.42 10.15
N ALA A 176 10.67 15.96 10.39
CA ALA A 176 9.67 16.15 9.34
C ALA A 176 10.27 17.02 8.21
N PRO A 177 10.02 16.69 6.93
CA PRO A 177 10.45 17.57 5.84
C PRO A 177 9.76 18.93 6.00
N ALA A 178 10.57 19.99 5.86
CA ALA A 178 10.15 21.39 5.91
C ALA A 178 9.14 21.76 4.83
#